data_AF-A0AAX2MDD5-F1
#
_entry.id   AF-A0AAX2MDD5-F1
#
_cell.length_a   1.000
_cell.length_b   1.000
_cell.length_c   1.000
_cell.angle_alpha   90.00
_cell.angle_beta   90.00
_cell.angle_gamma   90.00
#
_symmetry.space_group_name_H-M   'P 1'
#
loop_
_entity.id
_entity.type
_entity.pdbx_description
1 polymer ?
#
loop_
_entity_poly.entity_id
_entity_poly.type
_entity_poly.pdbx_seq_one_letter_code
_entity_poly.pdbx_strand_id
1 'polypeptide(L)'
;MGLTFVPHLTPMIRGIHATLYARLTKDVDLQRLFESRYADESFVDVLPAGSHPETRSVRGANLCRIAVHRPQGGDTVVVLSVIDNLVKGAAGQAVQNLNLMFGLPENEGLDVVPLLP
;
A
#
# COMPACT_ATOMS: atom_id res chain seq x y z
N MET A 1 -22.26 4.70 5.67
CA MET A 1 -20.89 5.22 5.63
C MET A 1 -20.65 5.81 4.25
N GLY A 2 -20.14 7.03 4.15
CA GLY A 2 -19.82 7.67 2.87
C GLY A 2 -18.31 7.66 2.62
N LEU A 3 -17.90 7.44 1.37
CA LEU A 3 -16.53 7.60 0.91
C LEU A 3 -16.52 8.74 -0.12
N THR A 4 -15.76 9.79 0.14
CA THR A 4 -15.44 10.79 -0.86
C THR A 4 -14.15 10.37 -1.55
N PHE A 5 -14.23 10.07 -2.85
CA PHE A 5 -13.09 9.66 -3.66
C PHE A 5 -12.80 10.70 -4.74
N VAL A 6 -11.58 11.24 -4.74
CA VAL A 6 -11.15 12.28 -5.69
C VAL A 6 -9.85 11.84 -6.37
N PRO A 7 -9.91 11.29 -7.59
CA PRO A 7 -8.72 10.92 -8.35
C PRO A 7 -8.08 12.17 -8.98
N HIS A 8 -6.76 12.14 -9.09
CA HIS A 8 -5.98 13.17 -9.80
C HIS A 8 -5.04 12.50 -10.80
N LEU A 9 -5.08 12.93 -12.06
CA LEU A 9 -4.13 12.48 -13.06
C LEU A 9 -2.85 13.33 -12.94
N THR A 10 -1.70 12.67 -12.82
CA THR A 10 -0.39 13.32 -12.76
C THR A 10 0.44 12.91 -13.98
N PRO A 11 1.42 13.72 -14.42
CA PRO A 11 2.26 13.41 -15.57
C PRO A 11 3.33 12.36 -15.23
N MET A 12 2.89 11.14 -14.92
CA MET A 12 3.74 9.97 -14.64
C MET A 12 3.21 8.74 -15.38
N ILE A 13 4.11 7.85 -15.77
CA ILE A 13 3.78 6.68 -16.61
C ILE A 13 3.09 5.58 -15.78
N ARG A 14 3.49 5.42 -14.51
CA ARG A 14 2.99 4.39 -13.59
C ARG A 14 2.98 4.88 -12.15
N GLY A 15 2.13 4.25 -11.37
CA GLY A 15 1.99 4.46 -9.94
C GLY A 15 0.59 4.91 -9.55
N ILE A 16 0.14 4.53 -8.37
CA ILE A 16 -0.93 5.20 -7.65
C ILE A 16 -0.37 5.60 -6.30
N HIS A 17 -0.64 6.84 -5.88
CA HIS A 17 -0.46 7.30 -4.51
C HIS A 17 -1.84 7.66 -3.97
N ALA A 18 -2.33 6.90 -2.99
CA ALA A 18 -3.58 7.18 -2.32
C ALA A 18 -3.33 7.77 -0.94
N THR A 19 -3.94 8.93 -0.69
CA THR A 19 -3.96 9.60 0.61
C THR A 19 -5.36 9.45 1.20
N LEU A 20 -5.47 8.64 2.26
CA LEU A 20 -6.74 8.36 2.93
C LEU A 20 -6.81 9.10 4.26
N TYR A 21 -7.96 9.71 4.52
CA TYR A 21 -8.25 10.42 5.76
C TYR A 21 -9.39 9.72 6.49
N ALA A 22 -9.23 9.47 7.78
CA ALA A 22 -10.30 8.96 8.63
C ALA A 22 -10.22 9.57 10.03
N ARG A 23 -11.34 9.51 10.75
CA ARG A 23 -11.42 9.94 12.16
C ARG A 23 -11.34 8.72 13.07
N LEU A 24 -10.41 8.75 14.03
CA LEU A 24 -10.29 7.77 15.09
C LEU A 24 -11.50 7.85 16.02
N THR A 25 -11.99 6.68 16.43
CA THR A 25 -13.07 6.53 17.42
C THR A 25 -12.54 6.22 18.82
N LYS A 26 -11.27 5.87 18.91
CA LYS A 26 -10.54 5.58 20.14
C LYS A 26 -9.05 5.81 19.93
N ASP A 27 -8.36 6.04 21.02
CA ASP A 27 -6.90 6.11 21.01
C ASP A 27 -6.29 4.72 20.72
N VAL A 28 -5.29 4.67 19.84
CA VAL A 28 -4.64 3.43 19.42
C VAL A 28 -3.23 3.71 18.88
N ASP A 29 -2.31 2.80 19.11
CA ASP A 29 -1.01 2.77 18.44
C ASP A 29 -1.19 2.33 16.99
N LEU A 30 -1.27 3.32 16.10
CA LEU A 30 -1.49 3.10 14.67
C LEU A 30 -0.36 2.35 13.99
N GLN A 31 0.89 2.65 14.35
CA GLN A 31 2.05 2.00 13.75
C GLN A 31 2.01 0.50 14.05
N ARG A 32 1.90 0.15 15.34
CA ARG A 32 1.82 -1.24 15.77
C ARG A 32 0.60 -1.96 15.19
N LEU A 33 -0.55 -1.28 15.09
CA LEU A 33 -1.76 -1.84 14.50
C LEU A 33 -1.54 -2.27 13.04
N PHE A 34 -0.93 -1.40 12.23
CA PHE A 34 -0.66 -1.70 10.82
C PHE A 34 0.43 -2.75 10.65
N GLU A 35 1.55 -2.62 11.36
CA GLU A 35 2.63 -3.60 11.35
C GLU A 35 2.12 -5.00 11.74
N SER A 36 1.32 -5.10 12.81
CA SER A 36 0.76 -6.37 13.24
C SER A 36 -0.25 -6.93 12.24
N ARG A 37 -1.02 -6.07 11.55
CA ARG A 37 -2.00 -6.52 10.56
C ARG A 37 -1.35 -7.09 9.32
N TYR A 38 -0.21 -6.55 8.92
CA TYR A 38 0.49 -6.91 7.68
C TYR A 38 1.78 -7.72 7.91
N ALA A 39 2.04 -8.19 9.13
CA ALA A 39 3.27 -8.89 9.49
C ALA A 39 3.54 -10.15 8.64
N ASP A 40 2.48 -10.86 8.26
CA ASP A 40 2.56 -12.11 7.48
C ASP A 40 2.24 -11.90 5.98
N GLU A 41 2.15 -10.65 5.52
CA GLU A 41 1.70 -10.32 4.17
C GLU A 41 2.90 -10.03 3.26
N SER A 42 3.20 -10.96 2.34
CA SER A 42 4.40 -10.91 1.48
C SER A 42 4.53 -9.64 0.62
N PHE A 43 3.40 -9.00 0.32
CA PHE A 43 3.32 -7.89 -0.62
C PHE A 43 2.98 -6.55 0.02
N VAL A 44 2.94 -6.47 1.35
CA VAL A 44 2.65 -5.22 2.06
C VAL A 44 3.82 -4.84 2.96
N ASP A 45 4.37 -3.66 2.71
CA ASP A 45 5.49 -3.10 3.46
C ASP A 45 4.98 -1.86 4.23
N VAL A 46 4.81 -2.03 5.54
CA VAL A 46 4.46 -0.94 6.45
C VAL A 46 5.75 -0.21 6.81
N LEU A 47 5.90 1.00 6.26
CA LEU A 47 7.10 1.80 6.43
C LEU A 47 7.27 2.25 7.89
N PRO A 48 8.53 2.47 8.33
CA PRO A 48 8.79 3.00 9.67
C PRO A 48 8.07 4.32 9.93
N ALA A 49 7.70 4.56 11.19
CA ALA A 49 7.03 5.79 11.60
C ALA A 49 7.78 7.04 11.11
N GLY A 50 7.04 7.99 10.52
CA GLY A 50 7.60 9.22 9.96
C GLY A 50 8.07 9.12 8.49
N SER A 51 8.04 7.93 7.89
CA SER A 51 8.39 7.75 6.47
C SER A 51 7.28 8.24 5.53
N HIS A 52 7.64 8.50 4.28
CA HIS A 52 6.69 8.80 3.20
C HIS A 52 6.90 7.85 2.02
N PRO A 53 5.85 7.15 1.55
CA PRO A 53 5.98 6.25 0.43
C PRO A 53 6.06 7.03 -0.90
N GLU A 54 6.80 6.47 -1.86
CA GLU A 54 6.97 7.05 -3.19
C GLU A 54 6.56 6.03 -4.26
N THR A 55 5.83 6.46 -5.29
CA THR A 55 5.35 5.56 -6.35
C THR A 55 6.47 4.89 -7.13
N ARG A 56 7.61 5.57 -7.32
CA ARG A 56 8.80 4.97 -7.96
C ARG A 56 9.34 3.76 -7.18
N SER A 57 9.13 3.74 -5.86
CA SER A 57 9.69 2.73 -4.97
C SER A 57 8.97 1.39 -5.02
N VAL A 58 7.89 1.29 -5.81
CA VAL A 58 7.11 0.08 -6.08
C VAL A 58 7.01 -0.24 -7.59
N ARG A 59 7.69 0.54 -8.44
CA ARG A 59 7.61 0.41 -9.90
C ARG A 59 8.03 -0.98 -10.36
N GLY A 60 7.17 -1.65 -11.12
CA GLY A 60 7.41 -2.99 -11.65
C GLY A 60 7.26 -4.13 -10.63
N ALA A 61 7.01 -3.82 -9.36
CA ALA A 61 6.90 -4.81 -8.30
C ALA A 61 5.43 -5.02 -7.89
N ASN A 62 5.14 -6.18 -7.29
CA ASN A 62 3.83 -6.50 -6.74
C ASN A 62 3.64 -5.96 -5.31
N LEU A 63 4.38 -4.91 -4.93
CA LEU A 63 4.41 -4.35 -3.57
C LEU A 63 3.38 -3.23 -3.37
N CYS A 64 2.82 -3.18 -2.17
CA CYS A 64 2.11 -2.05 -1.61
C CYS A 64 2.89 -1.50 -0.41
N ARG A 65 3.30 -0.23 -0.47
CA ARG A 65 3.96 0.44 0.66
C ARG A 65 2.99 1.36 1.37
N ILE A 66 2.92 1.26 2.69
CA ILE A 66 2.00 2.02 3.53
C ILE A 66 2.78 2.84 4.54
N ALA A 67 2.45 4.12 4.69
CA ALA A 67 2.83 4.92 5.86
C ALA A 67 1.58 5.44 6.56
N VAL A 68 1.60 5.43 7.89
CA VAL A 68 0.48 5.89 8.71
C VAL A 68 0.93 7.06 9.58
N HIS A 69 0.13 8.12 9.58
CA HIS A 69 0.41 9.35 10.31
C HIS A 69 -0.80 9.78 11.13
N ARG A 70 -0.54 10.41 12.27
CA ARG A 70 -1.54 11.09 13.10
C ARG A 70 -1.08 12.52 13.36
N PRO A 71 -1.37 13.45 12.43
CA PRO A 71 -0.92 14.84 12.54
C PRO A 71 -1.33 15.44 13.89
N GLN A 72 -0.38 16.08 14.57
CA GLN A 72 -0.61 16.84 15.81
C GLN A 72 -1.22 16.00 16.96
N GLY A 73 -1.19 14.66 16.89
CA GLY A 73 -1.83 13.79 17.86
C GLY A 73 -3.36 13.88 17.90
N GLY A 74 -3.99 14.54 16.93
CA GLY A 74 -5.44 14.71 16.87
C GLY A 74 -6.19 13.43 16.48
N ASP A 75 -7.51 13.53 16.28
CA ASP A 75 -8.33 12.37 15.91
C ASP A 75 -8.21 11.96 14.43
N THR A 76 -7.49 12.73 13.61
CA THR A 76 -7.37 12.44 12.17
C THR A 76 -6.19 11.52 11.93
N VAL A 77 -6.45 10.36 11.32
CA VAL A 77 -5.42 9.50 10.75
C VAL A 77 -5.28 9.80 9.25
N VAL A 78 -4.03 9.87 8.80
CA VAL A 78 -3.66 9.96 7.39
C VAL A 78 -2.92 8.68 7.02
N VAL A 79 -3.47 7.89 6.12
CA VAL A 79 -2.81 6.69 5.57
C VAL A 79 -2.37 7.01 4.16
N LEU A 80 -1.08 6.87 3.91
CA LEU A 80 -0.48 6.96 2.58
C LEU A 80 -0.23 5.55 2.07
N SER A 81 -0.62 5.27 0.84
CA SER A 81 -0.29 4.00 0.18
C SER A 81 0.17 4.22 -1.25
N VAL A 82 1.16 3.44 -1.68
CA VAL A 82 1.64 3.43 -3.07
C VAL A 82 1.71 2.02 -3.63
N ILE A 83 1.32 1.89 -4.90
CA ILE A 83 1.41 0.66 -5.70
C ILE A 83 1.85 1.00 -7.13
N ASP A 84 2.44 0.04 -7.84
CA ASP A 84 2.42 0.07 -9.31
C ASP A 84 1.02 -0.31 -9.78
N ASN A 85 0.36 0.61 -10.49
CA ASN A 85 -1.03 0.47 -10.92
C ASN A 85 -1.25 -0.60 -12.00
N LEU A 86 -0.19 -1.04 -12.70
CA LEU A 86 -0.26 -2.10 -13.70
C LEU A 86 0.17 -3.46 -13.14
N VAL A 87 0.99 -3.48 -12.08
CA VAL A 87 1.38 -4.72 -11.39
C VAL A 87 0.44 -5.00 -10.23
N LYS A 88 0.72 -4.47 -9.03
CA LYS A 88 -0.13 -4.71 -7.84
C LYS A 88 -1.55 -4.16 -8.00
N GLY A 89 -1.73 -3.12 -8.81
CA GLY A 89 -3.05 -2.58 -9.15
C GLY A 89 -3.84 -3.37 -10.21
N ALA A 90 -3.20 -4.31 -10.92
CA ALA A 90 -3.85 -5.06 -12.01
C ALA A 90 -3.23 -6.46 -12.21
N ALA A 91 -2.25 -6.60 -13.10
CA ALA A 91 -1.81 -7.91 -13.59
C ALA A 91 -1.11 -8.76 -12.51
N GLY A 92 -0.30 -8.14 -11.67
CA GLY A 92 0.37 -8.82 -10.55
C GLY A 92 -0.63 -9.37 -9.54
N GLN A 93 -1.69 -8.59 -9.23
CA GLN A 93 -2.78 -9.07 -8.38
C GLN A 93 -3.57 -10.21 -9.03
N ALA A 94 -3.76 -10.19 -10.35
CA ALA A 94 -4.41 -11.29 -11.07
C ALA A 94 -3.58 -12.59 -11.00
N VAL A 95 -2.25 -12.50 -11.14
CA VAL A 95 -1.34 -13.64 -10.97
C VAL A 95 -1.33 -14.13 -9.52
N GLN A 96 -1.33 -13.21 -8.54
CA GLN A 96 -1.41 -13.56 -7.12
C GLN A 96 -2.69 -14.35 -6.80
N ASN A 97 -3.83 -13.90 -7.34
CA ASN A 97 -5.10 -14.62 -7.22
C ASN A 97 -5.04 -16.00 -7.90
N LEU A 98 -4.42 -16.09 -9.08
CA LEU A 98 -4.22 -17.35 -9.79
C LEU A 98 -3.40 -18.32 -8.94
N ASN A 99 -2.29 -17.88 -8.34
CA ASN A 99 -1.46 -18.70 -7.47
C ASN A 99 -2.30 -19.33 -6.35
N LEU A 100 -3.11 -18.51 -5.66
CA LEU A 100 -4.01 -18.99 -4.60
C LEU A 100 -5.05 -19.98 -5.13
N MET A 101 -5.67 -19.71 -6.29
CA MET A 101 -6.67 -20.60 -6.90
C MET A 101 -6.11 -21.98 -7.26
N PHE A 102 -4.83 -22.05 -7.63
CA PHE A 102 -4.16 -23.29 -8.00
C PHE A 102 -3.34 -23.92 -6.86
N GLY A 103 -3.42 -23.37 -5.65
CA GLY A 103 -2.68 -23.88 -4.47
C GLY A 103 -1.16 -23.71 -4.58
N LEU A 104 -0.70 -22.76 -5.39
CA LEU A 104 0.70 -22.37 -5.50
C LEU A 104 1.06 -21.36 -4.39
N PRO A 105 2.36 -21.16 -4.08
CA PRO A 105 2.79 -20.06 -3.23
C PRO A 105 2.25 -18.73 -3.76
N GLU A 106 1.68 -17.90 -2.87
CA GLU A 106 1.06 -16.64 -3.26
C GLU A 106 2.03 -15.72 -4.04
N ASN A 107 3.32 -15.80 -3.72
CA ASN A 107 4.37 -14.99 -4.33
C ASN A 107 5.03 -15.60 -5.58
N GLU A 108 4.60 -16.78 -6.02
CA GLU A 108 5.16 -17.46 -7.18
C GLU A 108 5.13 -16.54 -8.42
N GLY A 109 6.30 -16.27 -8.99
CA GLY A 109 6.46 -15.39 -10.16
C GLY A 109 6.29 -13.88 -9.90
N LEU A 110 6.24 -13.45 -8.63
CA LEU A 110 5.93 -12.06 -8.25
C LEU A 110 7.00 -11.39 -7.38
N ASP A 111 8.12 -12.04 -7.11
CA ASP A 111 9.24 -11.53 -6.29
C ASP A 111 10.15 -10.51 -7.03
N VAL A 112 9.64 -9.87 -8.08
CA VAL A 112 10.39 -8.85 -8.82
C VAL A 112 10.61 -7.63 -7.91
N VAL A 113 11.88 -7.30 -7.70
CA VAL A 113 12.27 -6.11 -6.92
C VAL A 113 11.95 -4.82 -7.69
N PRO A 114 11.54 -3.73 -7.00
CA PRO A 114 11.23 -2.46 -7.66
C PRO A 114 12.41 -1.94 -8.50
N LEU A 115 12.09 -1.43 -9.69
CA LEU A 115 13.08 -0.80 -10.56
C LEU A 115 13.18 0.69 -10.22
N LEU A 116 14.36 1.10 -9.75
CA LEU A 116 14.72 2.49 -9.49
C LEU A 116 15.80 2.95 -10.49
N PRO A 117 15.79 4.21 -10.96
CA PRO A 117 14.83 5.30 -10.70
C PRO A 117 13.54 5.27 -11.57
#